data_AF-A0A0G0Y955-F1
#
_entry.id   AF-A0A0G0Y955-F1
#
_cell.length_a   1.000
_cell.length_b   1.000
_cell.length_c   1.000
_cell.angle_alpha   90.00
_cell.angle_beta   90.00
_cell.angle_gamma   90.00
#
_symmetry.space_group_name_H-M   'P 1'
#
loop_
_entity.id
_entity.type
_entity.pdbx_description
1 polymer ?
#
loop_
_entity_poly.entity_id
_entity_poly.type
_entity_poly.pdbx_seq_one_letter_code
_entity_poly.pdbx_strand_id
1 'polypeptide(L)'
;MTLVYLLLLGPILFVLISWILGFITPDYDWENDYISELSLGKYGRIQKINFIFCGLTVIGLCLLLAARTPNELVKLGWYLGSGMGILTALAGVWDTDEKKPNRTLPGKWHELVYHLGM
;
A
#
# COMPACT_ATOMS: atom_id res chain seq x y z
N MET A 1 -14.18 -14.15 -15.41
CA MET A 1 -13.85 -14.63 -14.07
C MET A 1 -12.33 -14.65 -13.84
N THR A 2 -11.54 -15.21 -14.76
CA THR A 2 -10.07 -15.32 -14.68
C THR A 2 -9.32 -14.02 -14.31
N LEU A 3 -9.68 -12.88 -14.91
CA LEU A 3 -9.00 -11.60 -14.62
C LEU A 3 -9.19 -11.11 -13.18
N VAL A 4 -10.35 -11.37 -12.56
CA VAL A 4 -10.62 -10.97 -11.17
C VAL A 4 -9.67 -11.70 -10.22
N TYR A 5 -9.48 -13.01 -10.43
CA TYR A 5 -8.57 -13.81 -9.61
C TYR A 5 -7.12 -13.33 -9.72
N LEU A 6 -6.66 -12.96 -10.92
CA LEU A 6 -5.33 -12.39 -11.11
C LEU A 6 -5.15 -11.06 -10.37
N LEU A 7 -6.18 -10.20 -10.37
CA LEU A 7 -6.14 -8.91 -9.67
C LEU A 7 -6.20 -9.09 -8.14
N LEU A 8 -6.86 -10.13 -7.64
CA LEU A 8 -6.86 -10.47 -6.21
C LEU A 8 -5.50 -10.97 -5.69
N LEU A 9 -4.63 -11.49 -6.57
CA LEU A 9 -3.29 -11.92 -6.16
C LEU A 9 -2.45 -10.76 -5.62
N GLY A 10 -2.67 -9.53 -6.08
CA GLY A 10 -1.92 -8.37 -5.62
C GLY A 10 -2.01 -8.11 -4.13
N PRO A 11 -3.21 -7.83 -3.59
CA PRO A 11 -3.40 -7.66 -2.15
C PRO A 11 -2.96 -8.88 -1.31
N ILE A 12 -3.14 -10.09 -1.83
CA ILE A 12 -2.71 -11.32 -1.13
C ILE A 12 -1.18 -11.37 -1.03
N LEU A 13 -0.48 -11.16 -2.15
CA LEU A 13 0.97 -11.11 -2.18
C LEU A 13 1.51 -9.93 -1.37
N PHE A 14 0.78 -8.81 -1.35
CA PHE A 14 1.13 -7.66 -0.52
C PHE A 14 1.26 -8.04 0.94
N VAL A 15 0.21 -8.64 1.50
CA VAL A 15 0.19 -9.09 2.90
C VAL A 15 1.29 -10.13 3.15
N LEU A 16 1.42 -11.13 2.29
CA LEU A 16 2.42 -12.20 2.47
C LEU A 16 3.85 -11.67 2.44
N ILE A 17 4.19 -10.83 1.47
CA ILE A 17 5.53 -10.26 1.34
C ILE A 17 5.82 -9.31 2.51
N SER A 18 4.89 -8.43 2.87
CA SER A 18 5.07 -7.52 4.01
C SER A 18 5.22 -8.29 5.32
N TRP A 19 4.47 -9.38 5.50
CA TRP A 19 4.59 -10.27 6.66
C TRP A 19 5.97 -10.92 6.71
N ILE A 20 6.44 -11.52 5.60
CA ILE A 20 7.78 -12.13 5.52
C ILE A 20 8.87 -11.07 5.79
N LEU A 21 8.76 -9.90 5.18
CA LEU A 21 9.72 -8.81 5.38
C LEU A 21 9.71 -8.30 6.82
N GLY A 22 8.56 -8.30 7.50
CA GLY A 22 8.45 -7.98 8.92
C GLY A 22 9.27 -8.92 9.82
N PHE A 23 9.43 -10.19 9.43
CA PHE A 23 10.24 -11.14 10.20
C PHE A 23 11.75 -11.08 9.90
N ILE A 24 12.12 -10.79 8.65
CA ILE A 24 13.52 -10.92 8.21
C ILE A 24 14.27 -9.59 8.18
N THR A 25 13.56 -8.46 8.27
CA THR A 25 14.19 -7.13 8.28
C THR A 25 14.76 -6.86 9.67
N PRO A 26 16.09 -6.69 9.81
CA PRO A 26 16.70 -6.38 11.10
C PRO A 26 16.14 -5.07 11.66
N ASP A 27 15.96 -5.02 12.98
CA ASP A 27 15.51 -3.84 13.73
C ASP A 27 14.10 -3.33 13.39
N TYR A 28 13.32 -4.06 12.57
CA TYR A 28 11.91 -3.76 12.33
C TYR A 28 11.04 -4.33 13.44
N ASP A 29 10.22 -3.47 14.05
CA ASP A 29 9.24 -3.85 15.06
C ASP A 29 7.82 -3.60 14.54
N TRP A 30 7.03 -4.65 14.33
CA TRP A 30 5.68 -4.55 13.80
C TRP A 30 4.70 -3.83 14.73
N GLU A 31 4.98 -3.72 16.03
CA GLU A 31 4.15 -2.98 16.98
C GLU A 31 4.41 -1.47 16.88
N ASN A 32 5.65 -1.10 16.59
CA ASN A 32 6.10 0.28 16.64
C ASN A 32 6.26 0.91 15.25
N ASP A 33 6.62 0.14 14.22
CA ASP A 33 7.06 0.63 12.90
C ASP A 33 6.01 0.43 11.82
N TYR A 34 5.92 1.39 10.90
CA TYR A 34 4.97 1.31 9.80
C TYR A 34 5.39 0.26 8.77
N ILE A 35 4.42 -0.38 8.13
CA ILE A 35 4.67 -1.29 6.99
C ILE A 35 5.42 -0.58 5.85
N SER A 36 5.27 0.74 5.72
CA SER A 36 6.05 1.54 4.75
C SER A 36 7.54 1.61 5.10
N GLU A 37 7.93 1.45 6.37
CA GLU A 37 9.34 1.43 6.78
C GLU A 37 10.07 0.17 6.28
N LEU A 38 9.34 -0.92 5.97
CA LEU A 38 9.90 -2.08 5.27
C LEU A 38 10.40 -1.75 3.85
N SER A 39 10.07 -0.56 3.32
CA SER A 39 10.64 -0.04 2.06
C SER A 39 12.06 0.51 2.21
N LEU A 40 12.60 0.52 3.43
CA LEU A 40 13.94 0.99 3.77
C LEU A 40 14.93 -0.16 3.87
N GLY A 41 16.22 0.18 3.87
CA GLY A 41 17.30 -0.78 4.12
C GLY A 41 17.45 -1.89 3.06
N LYS A 42 17.96 -3.04 3.50
CA LYS A 42 18.45 -4.12 2.63
C LYS A 42 17.36 -4.72 1.72
N TYR A 43 16.15 -4.88 2.25
CA TYR A 43 15.02 -5.49 1.52
C TYR A 43 14.03 -4.45 0.99
N GLY A 44 14.31 -3.15 1.16
CA GLY A 44 13.40 -2.06 0.83
C GLY A 44 12.87 -2.07 -0.60
N ARG A 45 13.71 -2.43 -1.57
CA ARG A 45 13.31 -2.57 -2.98
C ARG A 45 12.19 -3.59 -3.19
N ILE A 46 12.19 -4.68 -2.42
CA ILE A 46 11.15 -5.72 -2.52
C ILE A 46 9.81 -5.14 -2.08
N GLN A 47 9.79 -4.44 -0.95
CA GLN A 47 8.56 -3.81 -0.45
C GLN A 47 8.06 -2.69 -1.37
N LYS A 48 8.95 -1.91 -2.01
CA LYS A 48 8.57 -0.91 -3.02
C LYS A 48 7.89 -1.53 -4.24
N ILE A 49 8.47 -2.61 -4.77
CA ILE A 49 7.85 -3.37 -5.87
C ILE A 49 6.50 -3.94 -5.42
N ASN A 50 6.42 -4.41 -4.17
CA ASN A 50 5.19 -4.92 -3.58
C ASN A 50 4.09 -3.85 -3.52
N PHE A 51 4.41 -2.62 -3.12
CA PHE A 51 3.49 -1.48 -3.16
C PHE A 51 3.00 -1.16 -4.58
N ILE A 52 3.90 -1.08 -5.56
CA ILE A 52 3.54 -0.81 -6.96
C ILE A 52 2.61 -1.90 -7.50
N PHE A 53 2.97 -3.17 -7.29
CA PHE A 53 2.18 -4.30 -7.76
C PHE A 53 0.79 -4.36 -7.11
N CYS A 54 0.72 -4.17 -5.79
CA CYS A 54 -0.54 -4.09 -5.06
C CYS A 54 -1.40 -2.93 -5.57
N GLY A 55 -0.82 -1.73 -5.72
CA GLY A 55 -1.55 -0.56 -6.22
C GLY A 55 -2.13 -0.77 -7.61
N LEU A 56 -1.34 -1.29 -8.56
CA LEU A 56 -1.79 -1.55 -9.93
C LEU A 56 -2.91 -2.59 -10.00
N THR A 57 -2.82 -3.66 -9.20
CA THR A 57 -3.85 -4.71 -9.17
C THR A 57 -5.14 -4.23 -8.51
N VAL A 58 -5.05 -3.40 -7.46
CA VAL A 58 -6.21 -2.73 -6.84
C VAL A 58 -6.87 -1.77 -7.83
N ILE A 59 -6.10 -0.95 -8.55
CA ILE A 59 -6.62 -0.07 -9.62
C ILE A 59 -7.39 -0.90 -10.65
N GLY A 60 -6.77 -1.97 -11.16
CA GLY A 60 -7.40 -2.84 -12.15
C GLY A 60 -8.69 -3.48 -11.62
N LEU A 61 -8.70 -3.94 -10.37
CA LEU A 61 -9.88 -4.54 -9.73
C LEU A 61 -11.01 -3.52 -9.61
N CYS A 62 -10.71 -2.34 -9.08
CA CYS A 62 -11.69 -1.28 -8.89
C CYS A 62 -12.26 -0.78 -10.23
N LEU A 63 -11.44 -0.56 -11.25
CA LEU A 63 -11.91 -0.16 -12.58
C LEU A 63 -12.78 -1.24 -13.23
N LEU A 64 -12.41 -2.52 -13.07
CA LEU A 64 -13.20 -3.65 -13.56
C LEU A 64 -14.57 -3.73 -12.87
N LEU A 65 -14.62 -3.50 -11.56
CA LEU A 65 -15.86 -3.49 -10.79
C LEU A 65 -16.71 -2.26 -11.13
N ALA A 66 -16.10 -1.09 -11.30
CA ALA A 66 -16.77 0.13 -11.76
C ALA A 66 -17.47 -0.08 -13.12
N ALA A 67 -16.77 -0.70 -14.08
CA ALA A 67 -17.31 -1.00 -15.41
C ALA A 67 -18.51 -1.96 -15.39
N ARG A 68 -18.65 -2.76 -14.32
CA ARG A 68 -19.75 -3.74 -14.16
C ARG A 68 -20.83 -3.28 -13.19
N THR A 69 -20.67 -2.12 -12.57
CA THR A 69 -21.59 -1.61 -11.57
C THR A 69 -22.57 -0.64 -12.22
N PRO A 70 -23.88 -0.94 -12.23
CA PRO A 70 -24.89 -0.06 -12.82
C PRO A 70 -25.25 1.13 -11.92
N ASN A 71 -25.06 1.00 -10.60
CA ASN A 71 -25.36 2.07 -9.65
C ASN A 71 -24.21 3.09 -9.57
N GLU A 72 -24.50 4.36 -9.89
CA GLU A 72 -23.50 5.43 -9.93
C GLU A 72 -22.86 5.75 -8.57
N LEU A 73 -23.61 5.64 -7.47
CA LEU A 73 -23.04 5.85 -6.13
C LEU A 73 -22.05 4.75 -5.76
N VAL A 74 -22.36 3.50 -6.09
CA VAL A 74 -21.44 2.37 -5.87
C VAL A 74 -20.23 2.48 -6.79
N LYS A 75 -20.43 2.94 -8.03
CA LYS A 75 -19.36 3.18 -9.00
C LYS A 75 -18.38 4.25 -8.51
N LEU A 76 -18.87 5.32 -7.87
CA LEU A 76 -18.03 6.30 -7.20
C LEU A 76 -17.13 5.65 -6.14
N GLY A 77 -17.67 4.74 -5.33
CA GLY A 77 -16.88 3.97 -4.36
C GLY A 77 -15.73 3.20 -5.01
N TRP A 78 -15.96 2.57 -6.17
CA TRP A 78 -14.91 1.91 -6.93
C TRP A 78 -13.87 2.89 -7.47
N TYR A 79 -14.26 4.07 -7.97
CA TYR A 79 -13.30 5.08 -8.40
C TYR A 79 -12.44 5.61 -7.25
N LEU A 80 -13.02 5.82 -6.08
CA LEU A 80 -12.27 6.17 -4.87
C LEU A 80 -11.28 5.05 -4.49
N GLY A 81 -11.71 3.79 -4.57
CA GLY A 81 -10.83 2.63 -4.39
C GLY A 81 -9.66 2.59 -5.39
N SER A 82 -9.90 2.96 -6.66
CA SER A 82 -8.81 3.10 -7.64
C SER A 82 -7.86 4.23 -7.28
N GLY A 83 -8.36 5.34 -6.73
CA GLY A 83 -7.55 6.42 -6.17
C GLY A 83 -6.63 5.92 -5.05
N MET A 84 -7.14 5.10 -4.14
CA MET A 84 -6.33 4.46 -3.09
C MET A 84 -5.26 3.54 -3.68
N GLY A 85 -5.59 2.79 -4.73
CA GLY A 85 -4.60 1.99 -5.47
C GLY A 85 -3.49 2.83 -6.11
N ILE A 86 -3.82 4.01 -6.66
CA ILE A 86 -2.84 4.96 -7.18
C ILE A 86 -1.90 5.44 -6.06
N LEU A 87 -2.46 5.91 -4.94
CA LEU A 87 -1.65 6.35 -3.80
C LEU A 87 -0.73 5.25 -3.29
N THR A 88 -1.23 4.02 -3.23
CA THR A 88 -0.44 2.83 -2.84
C THR A 88 0.70 2.57 -3.83
N ALA A 89 0.44 2.63 -5.14
CA ALA A 89 1.49 2.44 -6.14
C ALA A 89 2.57 3.54 -6.05
N LEU A 90 2.14 4.79 -5.84
CA LEU A 90 3.04 5.92 -5.67
C LEU A 90 3.91 5.79 -4.41
N ALA A 91 3.43 5.16 -3.34
CA ALA A 91 4.24 4.88 -2.14
C ALA A 91 5.48 4.00 -2.45
N GLY A 92 5.44 3.19 -3.51
CA GLY A 92 6.61 2.41 -3.94
C GLY A 92 7.61 3.18 -4.82
N VAL A 93 7.27 4.40 -5.27
CA VAL A 93 8.14 5.21 -6.15
C VAL A 93 9.17 6.00 -5.34
N TRP A 94 8.76 6.57 -4.20
CA TRP A 94 9.62 7.37 -3.33
C TRP A 94 10.10 6.57 -2.12
N ASP A 95 11.23 7.00 -1.55
CA ASP A 95 11.66 6.52 -0.24
C ASP A 95 10.69 7.01 0.83
N THR A 96 10.34 6.12 1.76
CA THR A 96 9.65 6.52 2.99
C THR A 96 10.65 7.29 3.86
N ASP A 97 10.18 8.25 4.65
CA ASP A 97 11.05 8.89 5.64
C ASP A 97 11.37 7.92 6.77
N GLU A 98 12.66 7.76 7.09
CA GLU A 98 13.07 7.09 8.32
C GLU A 98 12.49 7.80 9.55
N LYS A 99 12.22 7.06 10.63
CA LYS A 99 11.98 7.63 11.96
C LYS A 99 13.26 8.29 12.50
N LYS A 100 13.59 9.46 11.99
CA LYS A 100 14.63 10.35 12.52
C LYS A 100 14.00 11.62 13.09
N PRO A 101 14.64 12.30 14.05
CA PRO A 101 14.10 13.51 14.69
C PRO A 101 13.80 14.65 13.70
N ASN A 102 14.39 14.63 12.49
CA ASN A 102 14.11 15.59 11.42
C ASN A 102 13.26 14.95 10.29
N ARG A 103 12.02 14.56 10.59
CA ARG A 103 11.07 14.05 9.58
C ARG A 103 10.68 15.15 8.58
N THR A 104 10.44 14.75 7.33
CA THR A 104 9.89 15.67 6.33
C THR A 104 8.40 15.95 6.61
N LEU A 105 7.82 16.92 5.92
CA LEU A 105 6.41 17.32 6.13
C LEU A 105 5.44 16.13 5.92
N PRO A 106 5.56 15.30 4.87
CA PRO A 106 4.84 14.02 4.76
C PRO A 106 4.96 13.11 5.99
N GLY A 107 6.17 12.91 6.52
CA GLY A 107 6.38 12.07 7.70
C GLY A 107 5.66 12.57 8.96
N LYS A 108 5.54 13.89 9.14
CA LYS A 108 4.78 14.50 10.24
C LYS A 108 3.27 14.29 10.09
N TRP A 109 2.75 14.38 8.86
CA TRP A 109 1.33 14.09 8.59
C TRP A 109 1.00 12.62 8.85
N HIS A 110 1.92 11.70 8.49
CA HIS A 110 1.72 10.28 8.71
C HIS A 110 1.59 9.91 10.19
N GLU A 111 2.47 10.47 11.03
CA GLU A 111 2.40 10.29 12.49
C GLU A 111 1.12 10.87 13.11
N LEU A 112 0.70 12.05 12.67
CA LEU A 112 -0.53 12.67 13.14
C LEU A 112 -1.75 11.79 12.81
N VAL A 113 -1.83 11.27 11.57
CA VAL A 113 -2.92 10.38 11.16
C VAL A 113 -2.90 9.08 11.96
N TYR A 114 -1.73 8.51 12.24
CA TYR A 114 -1.61 7.33 13.08
C TYR A 114 -2.16 7.56 14.50
N HIS A 115 -1.83 8.69 15.13
CA HIS A 115 -2.33 9.04 16.46
C HIS A 115 -3.81 9.45 16.50
N LEU A 116 -4.40 9.82 15.36
CA LEU A 116 -5.82 10.20 15.26
C LEU A 116 -6.72 9.02 14.84
N GLY A 117 -6.15 7.98 14.23
CA GLY A 117 -6.87 6.90 13.56
C GLY A 117 -6.91 5.56 14.31
N MET A 118 -6.16 5.43 15.41
CA MET A 118 -6.16 4.28 16.33
C MET A 118 -5.95 4.76 17.77
#